data_AF-A0A1Y1UWS0-F1
#
_entry.id   AF-A0A1Y1UWS0-F1
#
_cell.length_a   1.000
_cell.length_b   1.000
_cell.length_c   1.000
_cell.angle_alpha   90.00
_cell.angle_beta   90.00
_cell.angle_gamma   90.00
#
_symmetry.space_group_name_H-M   'P 1'
#
loop_
_entity.id
_entity.type
_entity.pdbx_description
1 polymer ?
#
loop_
_entity_poly.entity_id
_entity_poly.type
_entity_poly.pdbx_seq_one_letter_code
_entity_poly.pdbx_strand_id
1 'polypeptide(L)'
;RCGKNHGKCDEGYCCSEYGWCGESDDHCGIGCQSEFGECEITTTSTPSPIPTTSTPPPTPTSPKKECGKDHGSCDKGYCCSKYGWCGKEETHCGTGCQSEFGEC
;
A
#
# COMPACT_ATOMS: atom_id res chain seq x y z
N ARG A 1 2.68 24.38 -7.79
CA ARG A 1 3.25 23.87 -9.06
C ARG A 1 4.27 22.81 -8.68
N CYS A 2 4.36 21.71 -9.41
CA CYS A 2 5.20 20.56 -9.06
C CYS A 2 5.85 19.94 -10.31
N GLY A 3 6.75 18.99 -10.10
CA GLY A 3 7.47 18.27 -11.15
C GLY A 3 8.97 18.56 -11.14
N LYS A 4 9.69 17.93 -12.08
CA LYS A 4 11.17 17.92 -12.18
C LYS A 4 11.86 19.29 -12.06
N ASN A 5 11.19 20.38 -12.44
CA ASN A 5 11.72 21.75 -12.38
C ASN A 5 11.01 22.66 -11.36
N HIS A 6 10.02 22.15 -10.62
CA HIS A 6 9.14 22.94 -9.76
C HIS A 6 9.02 22.39 -8.34
N GLY A 7 9.52 21.18 -8.07
CA GLY A 7 9.53 20.60 -6.73
C GLY A 7 8.34 19.69 -6.46
N LYS A 8 8.14 19.33 -5.19
CA LYS A 8 7.08 18.44 -4.73
C LYS A 8 5.87 19.23 -4.23
N CYS A 9 4.70 18.62 -4.28
CA CYS A 9 3.51 19.12 -3.60
C CYS A 9 3.60 18.88 -2.09
N ASP A 10 2.79 19.61 -1.34
CA ASP A 10 2.66 19.41 0.11
C ASP A 10 2.10 18.02 0.44
N GLU A 11 2.29 17.60 1.69
CA GLU A 11 1.87 16.28 2.17
C GLU A 11 0.35 16.10 1.98
N GLY A 12 -0.06 14.96 1.42
CA GLY A 12 -1.44 14.69 0.99
C GLY A 12 -1.85 15.25 -0.37
N TYR A 13 -0.98 15.99 -1.09
CA TYR A 13 -1.28 16.52 -2.42
C TYR A 13 -0.60 15.73 -3.55
N CYS A 14 -1.33 15.55 -4.63
CA CYS A 14 -0.89 14.84 -5.82
C CYS A 14 -0.30 15.80 -6.85
N CYS A 15 0.73 15.36 -7.56
CA CYS A 15 1.31 16.13 -8.65
C CYS A 15 0.79 15.62 -9.98
N SER A 16 -0.11 16.38 -10.63
CA SER A 16 -0.67 15.97 -11.91
C SER A 16 0.39 15.94 -13.02
N GLU A 17 0.09 15.25 -14.13
CA GLU A 17 0.96 15.21 -15.32
C GLU A 17 1.34 16.63 -15.81
N TYR A 18 0.44 17.59 -15.61
CA TYR A 18 0.62 18.99 -16.02
C TYR A 18 1.43 19.84 -15.02
N GLY A 19 1.93 19.25 -13.94
CA GLY A 19 2.77 19.93 -12.96
C GLY A 19 1.99 20.83 -11.99
N TRP A 20 0.77 20.44 -11.66
CA TRP A 20 -0.09 21.14 -10.70
C TRP A 20 -0.40 20.25 -9.50
N CYS A 21 -0.45 20.88 -8.32
CA CYS A 21 -0.78 20.20 -7.07
C CYS A 21 -2.30 20.22 -6.87
N GLY A 22 -2.87 19.07 -6.51
CA GLY A 22 -4.28 18.95 -6.18
C GLY A 22 -4.60 17.58 -5.56
N GLU A 23 -5.77 17.48 -4.95
CA GLU A 23 -6.24 16.27 -4.24
C GLU A 23 -7.33 15.52 -5.03
N SER A 24 -7.70 15.99 -6.22
CA SER A 24 -8.75 15.34 -7.02
C SER A 24 -8.19 14.15 -7.80
N ASP A 25 -9.08 13.25 -8.20
CA ASP A 25 -8.75 12.09 -9.05
C ASP A 25 -8.01 12.49 -10.33
N ASP A 26 -8.31 13.65 -10.92
CA ASP A 26 -7.56 14.18 -12.08
C ASP A 26 -6.09 14.53 -11.78
N HIS A 27 -5.77 14.80 -10.51
CA HIS A 27 -4.41 15.11 -10.06
C HIS A 27 -3.69 13.88 -9.52
N CYS A 28 -4.44 12.97 -8.90
CA CYS A 28 -3.93 11.80 -8.19
C CYS A 28 -3.93 10.53 -9.05
N GLY A 29 -4.79 10.47 -10.06
CA GLY A 29 -5.02 9.31 -10.89
C GLY A 29 -3.96 9.10 -11.98
N ILE A 30 -4.41 8.67 -13.16
CA ILE A 30 -3.52 8.29 -14.27
C ILE A 30 -2.72 9.52 -14.72
N GLY A 31 -1.38 9.38 -14.73
CA GLY A 31 -0.47 10.47 -15.11
C GLY A 31 0.07 11.28 -13.93
N CYS A 32 -0.34 10.98 -12.70
CA CYS A 32 0.25 11.60 -11.52
C CYS A 32 1.75 11.26 -11.38
N GLN A 33 2.56 12.26 -11.05
CA GLN A 33 4.01 12.20 -10.90
C GLN A 33 4.41 11.84 -9.45
N SER A 34 4.53 10.55 -9.15
CA SER A 34 4.74 10.03 -7.78
C SER A 34 6.04 10.48 -7.10
N GLU A 35 7.03 10.94 -7.87
CA GLU A 35 8.26 11.52 -7.31
C GLU A 35 8.02 12.91 -6.68
N PHE A 36 6.93 13.57 -7.06
CA PHE A 36 6.61 14.95 -6.72
C PHE A 36 5.25 15.12 -6.02
N GLY A 37 4.52 14.04 -5.71
CA GLY A 37 3.25 14.08 -4.97
C GLY A 37 2.72 12.68 -4.67
N GLU A 38 1.63 12.60 -3.92
CA GLU A 38 1.03 11.35 -3.44
C GLU A 38 -0.01 10.80 -4.42
N CYS A 39 0.41 10.00 -5.40
CA CYS A 39 -0.49 9.54 -6.46
C CYS A 39 -1.41 8.39 -6.03
N GLU A 40 -2.69 8.53 -6.34
CA GLU A 40 -3.74 7.51 -6.22
C GLU A 40 -4.03 6.86 -7.59
N ILE A 41 -3.07 6.13 -8.15
CA ILE A 41 -3.32 5.35 -9.37
C ILE A 41 -4.23 4.14 -9.06
N THR A 42 -5.54 4.35 -9.20
CA THR A 42 -6.57 3.30 -9.23
C THR A 42 -6.51 2.51 -10.55
N THR A 43 -5.39 1.85 -10.83
CA THR A 43 -5.41 0.71 -11.75
C THR A 43 -6.16 -0.41 -11.05
N THR A 44 -7.23 -0.93 -11.67
CA THR A 44 -8.02 -2.11 -11.27
C THR A 44 -7.17 -3.19 -10.60
N SER A 45 -7.04 -3.09 -9.27
CA SER A 45 -6.56 -4.05 -8.27
C SER A 45 -6.82 -3.41 -6.89
N THR A 46 -8.12 -3.25 -6.58
CA THR A 46 -8.87 -3.14 -5.29
C THR A 46 -8.12 -2.92 -3.96
N PRO A 47 -8.77 -2.31 -2.94
CA PRO A 47 -9.22 -0.92 -2.77
C PRO A 47 -8.38 -0.15 -1.72
N SER A 48 -8.51 1.18 -1.75
CA SER A 48 -7.90 2.16 -0.83
C SER A 48 -8.15 1.88 0.68
N PRO A 49 -7.25 2.26 1.60
CA PRO A 49 -7.52 2.20 3.03
C PRO A 49 -8.61 3.22 3.42
N ILE A 50 -9.73 2.73 3.95
CA ILE A 50 -10.70 3.59 4.64
C ILE A 50 -10.03 4.14 5.90
N PRO A 51 -10.14 5.46 6.17
CA PRO A 51 -9.58 6.06 7.37
C PRO A 51 -10.43 5.66 8.57
N THR A 52 -9.82 5.26 9.69
CA THR A 52 -10.21 5.70 11.06
C THR A 52 -9.38 5.01 12.14
N THR A 53 -9.04 5.82 13.15
CA THR A 53 -8.63 5.49 14.53
C THR A 53 -7.19 5.00 14.78
N SER A 54 -6.32 5.99 15.02
CA SER A 54 -5.39 6.07 16.15
C SER A 54 -4.84 4.75 16.70
N THR A 55 -3.82 4.22 16.06
CA THR A 55 -2.85 3.33 16.72
C THR A 55 -1.47 3.71 16.16
N PRO A 56 -0.44 3.91 17.01
CA PRO A 56 0.85 4.43 16.55
C PRO A 56 1.46 3.52 15.46
N PRO A 57 2.25 4.11 14.53
CA PRO A 57 2.83 3.38 13.41
C PRO A 57 3.64 2.18 13.93
N PRO A 58 3.40 0.95 13.45
CA PRO A 58 4.32 -0.13 13.73
C PRO A 58 5.63 0.23 13.03
N THR A 59 6.68 0.35 13.84
CA THR A 59 8.10 0.35 13.45
C THR A 59 8.35 -0.46 12.18
N PRO A 60 9.22 -0.01 11.25
CA PRO A 60 9.52 -0.70 10.01
C PRO A 60 10.38 -1.93 10.29
N THR A 61 9.78 -2.95 10.90
CA THR A 61 10.34 -4.29 10.90
C THR A 61 9.91 -4.85 9.56
N SER A 62 10.85 -4.91 8.60
CA SER A 62 10.58 -5.52 7.30
C SER A 62 9.85 -6.84 7.52
N PRO A 63 8.59 -6.98 7.09
CA PRO A 63 7.87 -8.22 7.30
C PRO A 63 8.62 -9.31 6.55
N LYS A 64 8.77 -10.49 7.15
CA LYS A 64 9.18 -11.67 6.40
C LYS A 64 8.26 -11.78 5.19
N LYS A 65 8.80 -11.61 3.98
CA LYS A 65 7.97 -11.58 2.77
C LYS A 65 7.33 -12.94 2.50
N GLU A 66 7.97 -14.01 2.94
CA GLU A 66 7.59 -15.38 2.61
C GLU A 66 7.18 -16.17 3.85
N CYS A 67 6.23 -17.07 3.67
CA CYS A 67 5.70 -17.95 4.71
C CYS A 67 5.29 -19.31 4.13
N GLY A 68 5.03 -20.27 5.01
CA GLY A 68 4.66 -21.62 4.65
C GLY A 68 5.61 -22.65 5.25
N LYS A 69 5.40 -23.91 4.89
CA LYS A 69 6.12 -25.05 5.46
C LYS A 69 7.65 -24.92 5.39
N ASP A 70 8.18 -24.33 4.33
CA ASP A 70 9.62 -24.15 4.10
C ASP A 70 10.15 -22.77 4.52
N HIS A 71 9.27 -21.78 4.72
CA HIS A 71 9.64 -20.36 4.97
C HIS A 71 9.25 -19.85 6.37
N GLY A 72 8.44 -20.61 7.12
CA GLY A 72 7.98 -20.28 8.46
C GLY A 72 6.70 -19.43 8.48
N SER A 73 6.39 -18.87 9.66
CA SER A 73 5.17 -18.08 9.85
C SER A 73 5.41 -16.58 9.66
N CYS A 74 4.37 -15.87 9.24
CA CYS A 74 4.30 -14.43 9.18
C CYS A 74 4.38 -13.79 10.56
N ASP A 75 4.79 -12.51 10.57
CA ASP A 75 4.78 -11.69 11.77
C ASP A 75 3.35 -11.51 12.30
N LYS A 76 3.24 -11.19 13.59
CA LYS A 76 1.95 -11.08 14.28
C LYS A 76 1.04 -10.05 13.59
N GLY A 77 -0.20 -10.45 13.35
CA GLY A 77 -1.19 -9.67 12.61
C GLY A 77 -0.99 -9.67 11.08
N TYR A 78 -0.19 -10.58 10.54
CA TYR A 78 -0.07 -10.82 9.09
C TYR A 78 -0.57 -12.23 8.73
N CYS A 79 -1.22 -12.33 7.59
CA CYS A 79 -1.80 -13.53 7.03
C CYS A 79 -0.83 -14.18 6.04
N CYS A 80 -0.76 -15.50 6.06
CA CYS A 80 0.04 -16.24 5.09
C CYS A 80 -0.84 -16.65 3.92
N SER A 81 -0.66 -16.04 2.75
CA SER A 81 -1.46 -16.39 1.58
C SER A 81 -1.18 -17.83 1.13
N LYS A 82 -2.09 -18.41 0.33
CA LYS A 82 -1.89 -19.74 -0.29
C LYS A 82 -0.62 -19.86 -1.13
N TYR A 83 -0.05 -18.73 -1.54
CA TYR A 83 1.16 -18.64 -2.37
C TYR A 83 2.44 -18.50 -1.53
N GLY A 84 2.33 -18.52 -0.20
CA GLY A 84 3.48 -18.41 0.69
C GLY A 84 4.00 -17.00 0.84
N TRP A 85 3.12 -16.00 0.80
CA TRP A 85 3.47 -14.59 1.02
C TRP A 85 2.73 -14.00 2.21
N CYS A 86 3.42 -13.20 3.01
CA CYS A 86 2.84 -12.49 4.15
C CYS A 86 2.21 -11.17 3.73
N GLY A 87 0.96 -10.96 4.11
CA GLY A 87 0.23 -9.72 3.86
C GLY A 87 -0.93 -9.51 4.83
N LYS A 88 -1.50 -8.32 4.85
CA LYS A 88 -2.67 -7.96 5.69
C LYS A 88 -3.96 -7.81 4.90
N GLU A 89 -3.86 -8.01 3.60
CA GLU A 89 -4.95 -7.79 2.67
C GLU A 89 -5.88 -9.00 2.66
N GLU A 90 -7.14 -8.82 2.30
CA GLU A 90 -8.09 -9.93 2.20
C GLU A 90 -7.67 -11.00 1.18
N THR A 91 -6.85 -10.65 0.19
CA THR A 91 -6.22 -11.61 -0.74
C THR A 91 -5.23 -12.56 -0.04
N HIS A 92 -4.67 -12.14 1.08
CA HIS A 92 -3.74 -12.91 1.90
C HIS A 92 -4.44 -13.59 3.08
N CYS A 93 -5.45 -12.94 3.67
CA CYS A 93 -6.22 -13.42 4.83
C CYS A 93 -7.47 -14.22 4.47
N GLY A 94 -7.90 -14.16 3.21
CA GLY A 94 -9.13 -14.78 2.73
C GLY A 94 -8.96 -16.26 2.39
N THR A 95 -9.78 -16.74 1.45
CA THR A 95 -9.85 -18.15 1.10
C THR A 95 -8.50 -18.70 0.61
N GLY A 96 -7.97 -19.68 1.36
CA GLY A 96 -6.68 -20.31 1.08
C GLY A 96 -5.52 -19.75 1.93
N CYS A 97 -5.80 -18.82 2.84
CA CYS A 97 -4.83 -18.42 3.85
C CYS A 97 -4.37 -19.65 4.67
N GLN A 98 -3.06 -19.76 4.87
CA GLN A 98 -2.42 -20.86 5.58
C GLN A 98 -2.36 -20.54 7.08
N SER A 99 -3.41 -20.92 7.82
CA SER A 99 -3.60 -20.57 9.24
C SER A 99 -2.51 -21.07 10.19
N GLU A 100 -1.73 -22.08 9.79
CA GLU A 100 -0.56 -22.53 10.57
C GLU A 100 0.63 -21.56 10.47
N PHE A 101 0.64 -20.73 9.43
CA PHE A 101 1.76 -19.83 9.09
C PHE A 101 1.36 -18.36 9.11
N GLY A 102 0.12 -18.00 9.46
CA GLY A 102 -0.31 -16.61 9.60
C GLY A 102 -1.69 -16.50 10.23
N GLU A 103 -2.11 -15.27 10.52
CA GLU A 103 -3.39 -14.98 11.17
C GLU A 103 -4.53 -14.88 10.15
N CYS A 104 -5.05 -16.04 9.74
CA CYS A 104 -6.37 -16.17 9.09
C CYS A 104 -7.46 -16.31 10.18
#